data_AF-A0AAV1D3J6-F1
#
_entry.id   AF-A0AAV1D3J6-F1
#
_cell.length_a   1.000
_cell.length_b   1.000
_cell.length_c   1.000
_cell.angle_alpha   90.00
_cell.angle_beta   90.00
_cell.angle_gamma   90.00
#
_symmetry.space_group_name_H-M   'P 1'
#
loop_
_entity.id
_entity.type
_entity.pdbx_description
1 polymer ?
#
loop_
_entity_poly.entity_id
_entity_poly.type
_entity_poly.pdbx_seq_one_letter_code
_entity_poly.pdbx_strand_id
1 'polypeptide(L)'
;MATTPGLLTDWPWTPLGSFKYVVLAPWVVHSIYSFVAKDESQRDLGNLLVFPVLLWRALHNQIWISISRHRTANGKNRIVDKPIEFDQVDRESNWDDQIILNGVLFYIFTTTVSQASRLPWWRTDGVIITALLHAGPVEFLYYWLHRALHHHFLYSRYHSHHHSSIVTEPISSVIHPFAEHISYFLLFAIPTLTTVLNGTASLVSIVGYITFVDLMNNMGHCNFELIPNQLFSIFPLLKYLMYTPTYHSLHHTQFRTNYALFMPMYDYIYGTMDKSTDSLYESSLKRQEDAADVVHLTHLTTPESIYHLRLGFAHVASKPQLEDDSSPWYFWFMRPVTFLSMIINYVYGNTFILERNAFDKLKLQIWAIPRYNLQYLVKWQSEAINGLIEKAILDADEKGTKVLSLGLLNQGDRNKNGELFVQKYPKLKVRVVDGSSLAVAIVLNSIPKGTTGVLLRGNLNKVAHSIVFALCQKGVQVTIPSEYKYEKLKLMAGPESNNNLVYSKSIAHKIWLVGDGSTEEDQLNAPKGTIFIPFGQFPPKKLRNDCLYHNTPAMLAPFSLQNLDSCENWLPRRALSAARVAGVLHGIEGWNVNECGEEMFDVDKVWEASLKHGFRPLDPSSILY
;
A
#
# COMPACT_ATOMS: atom_id res chain seq x y z
N MET A 1 -17.58 11.20 -0.96
CA MET A 1 -18.24 12.43 -1.41
C MET A 1 -18.75 13.20 -0.21
N ALA A 2 -18.97 14.51 -0.36
CA ALA A 2 -19.58 15.35 0.67
C ALA A 2 -20.96 14.82 1.06
N THR A 3 -21.36 15.02 2.31
CA THR A 3 -22.63 14.48 2.86
C THR A 3 -23.87 15.00 2.12
N THR A 4 -23.82 16.22 1.59
CA THR A 4 -24.83 16.80 0.72
C THR A 4 -24.13 17.58 -0.41
N PRO A 5 -23.78 16.96 -1.55
CA PRO A 5 -22.97 17.60 -2.59
C PRO A 5 -23.49 18.98 -3.02
N GLY A 6 -22.60 19.98 -3.09
CA GLY A 6 -22.89 21.31 -3.63
C GLY A 6 -22.83 21.39 -5.16
N LEU A 7 -23.11 22.57 -5.71
CA LEU A 7 -22.85 22.84 -7.14
C LEU A 7 -21.37 22.70 -7.43
N LEU A 8 -21.02 22.12 -8.59
CA LEU A 8 -19.64 21.89 -9.02
C LEU A 8 -18.85 21.05 -7.99
N THR A 9 -19.47 20.00 -7.45
CA THR A 9 -18.77 19.04 -6.58
C THR A 9 -17.81 18.16 -7.37
N ASP A 10 -18.29 17.59 -8.48
CA ASP A 10 -17.51 16.69 -9.33
C ASP A 10 -16.58 17.45 -10.27
N TRP A 11 -15.49 16.80 -10.66
CA TRP A 11 -14.52 17.35 -11.59
C TRP A 11 -15.04 17.26 -13.03
N PRO A 12 -14.70 18.21 -13.92
CA PRO A 12 -15.20 18.22 -15.30
C PRO A 12 -14.90 16.94 -16.10
N TRP A 13 -13.84 16.22 -15.75
CA TRP A 13 -13.41 14.98 -16.39
C TRP A 13 -13.75 13.72 -15.59
N THR A 14 -14.56 13.78 -14.54
CA THR A 14 -15.05 12.58 -13.83
C THR A 14 -15.63 11.53 -14.80
N PRO A 15 -16.39 11.88 -15.86
CA PRO A 15 -16.88 10.90 -16.83
C PRO A 15 -15.78 10.18 -17.63
N LEU A 16 -14.55 10.72 -17.71
CA LEU A 16 -13.43 10.09 -18.40
C LEU A 16 -12.76 8.98 -17.59
N GLY A 17 -12.99 8.92 -16.27
CA GLY A 17 -12.35 7.94 -15.38
C GLY A 17 -10.83 7.94 -15.55
N SER A 18 -10.25 6.77 -15.84
CA SER A 18 -8.81 6.60 -16.05
C SER A 18 -8.25 7.30 -17.30
N PHE A 19 -9.10 7.77 -18.22
CA PHE A 19 -8.70 8.52 -19.42
C PHE A 19 -8.54 10.02 -19.19
N LYS A 20 -8.73 10.52 -17.97
CA LYS A 20 -8.63 11.95 -17.63
C LYS A 20 -7.34 12.64 -18.09
N TYR A 21 -6.22 11.92 -18.19
CA TYR A 21 -4.94 12.47 -18.64
C TYR A 21 -4.95 12.96 -20.09
N VAL A 22 -5.89 12.49 -20.92
CA VAL A 22 -6.07 12.97 -22.31
C VAL A 22 -6.36 14.47 -22.34
N VAL A 23 -6.92 15.04 -21.27
CA VAL A 23 -7.17 16.49 -21.13
C VAL A 23 -5.88 17.31 -21.31
N LEU A 24 -4.72 16.81 -20.86
CA LEU A 24 -3.44 17.50 -20.98
C LEU A 24 -2.74 17.28 -22.34
N ALA A 25 -3.07 16.21 -23.06
CA ALA A 25 -2.30 15.79 -24.24
C ALA A 25 -2.20 16.87 -25.34
N PRO A 26 -3.29 17.57 -25.74
CA PRO A 26 -3.21 18.62 -26.76
C PRO A 26 -2.27 19.77 -26.36
N TRP A 27 -2.28 20.14 -25.08
CA TRP A 27 -1.44 21.22 -24.55
C TRP A 27 0.03 20.85 -24.54
N VAL A 28 0.36 19.65 -24.08
CA VAL A 28 1.73 19.14 -24.06
C VAL A 28 2.27 19.04 -25.49
N VAL A 29 1.52 18.44 -26.41
CA VAL A 29 1.91 18.34 -27.84
C VAL A 29 2.12 19.71 -28.45
N HIS A 30 1.18 20.66 -28.22
CA HIS A 30 1.31 22.02 -28.73
C HIS A 30 2.53 22.76 -28.14
N SER A 31 2.83 22.56 -26.85
CA SER A 31 4.00 23.18 -26.21
C SER A 31 5.33 22.67 -26.78
N ILE A 32 5.44 21.36 -27.01
CA ILE A 32 6.62 20.73 -27.61
C ILE A 32 6.76 21.18 -29.06
N TYR A 33 5.68 21.11 -29.85
CA TYR A 33 5.68 21.55 -31.24
C TYR A 33 6.08 23.02 -31.35
N SER A 34 5.47 23.90 -30.55
CA SER A 34 5.78 25.32 -30.57
C SER A 34 7.22 25.63 -30.19
N PHE A 35 7.83 24.83 -29.30
CA PHE A 35 9.23 25.01 -28.92
C PHE A 35 10.19 24.53 -30.03
N VAL A 36 9.88 23.41 -30.68
CA VAL A 36 10.73 22.82 -31.72
C VAL A 36 10.61 23.57 -33.06
N ALA A 37 9.39 23.97 -33.44
CA ALA A 37 9.11 24.56 -34.75
C ALA A 37 9.41 26.06 -34.83
N LYS A 38 9.50 26.78 -33.70
CA LYS A 38 9.83 28.21 -33.68
C LYS A 38 11.34 28.44 -33.67
N ASP A 39 11.74 29.54 -34.31
CA ASP A 39 13.10 30.06 -34.26
C ASP A 39 13.54 30.32 -32.81
N GLU A 40 14.85 30.22 -32.54
CA GLU A 40 15.41 30.39 -31.19
C GLU A 40 15.00 31.71 -30.52
N SER A 41 14.89 32.79 -31.30
CA SER A 41 14.47 34.11 -30.83
C SER A 41 12.98 34.19 -30.43
N GLN A 42 12.20 33.16 -30.75
CA GLN A 42 10.77 33.03 -30.50
C GLN A 42 10.41 31.91 -29.51
N ARG A 43 11.39 31.10 -29.09
CA ARG A 43 11.17 30.03 -28.11
C ARG A 43 10.84 30.61 -26.74
N ASP A 44 9.81 30.06 -26.10
CA ASP A 44 9.43 30.38 -24.73
C ASP A 44 9.55 29.13 -23.85
N LEU A 45 10.47 29.19 -22.90
CA LEU A 45 10.70 28.12 -21.94
C LEU A 45 9.54 27.97 -20.96
N GLY A 46 8.79 29.04 -20.66
CA GLY A 46 7.70 29.00 -19.68
C GLY A 46 6.64 27.97 -20.04
N ASN A 47 6.20 27.97 -21.31
CA ASN A 47 5.21 27.03 -21.81
C ASN A 47 5.72 25.57 -21.87
N LEU A 48 7.00 25.37 -22.22
CA LEU A 48 7.63 24.05 -22.26
C LEU A 48 7.78 23.45 -20.85
N LEU A 49 8.11 24.29 -19.86
CA LEU A 49 8.37 23.88 -18.48
C LEU A 49 7.11 23.49 -17.70
N VAL A 50 5.91 23.81 -18.19
CA VAL A 50 4.64 23.42 -17.53
C VAL A 50 4.62 21.90 -17.29
N PHE A 51 4.84 21.08 -18.32
CA PHE A 51 4.77 19.63 -18.16
C PHE A 51 5.81 19.04 -17.20
N PRO A 52 7.12 19.39 -17.30
CA PRO A 52 8.10 19.03 -16.27
C PRO A 52 7.71 19.45 -14.84
N VAL A 53 7.10 20.63 -14.66
CA VAL A 53 6.62 21.08 -13.35
C VAL A 53 5.47 20.20 -12.86
N LEU A 54 4.52 19.81 -13.72
CA LEU A 54 3.45 18.88 -13.33
C LEU A 54 3.99 17.51 -12.93
N LEU A 55 4.98 16.97 -13.66
CA LEU A 55 5.65 15.72 -13.31
C LEU A 55 6.40 15.85 -11.98
N TRP A 56 7.07 16.97 -11.73
CA TRP A 56 7.72 17.26 -10.45
C TRP A 56 6.71 17.24 -9.31
N ARG A 57 5.56 17.90 -9.46
CA ARG A 57 4.50 17.90 -8.44
C ARG A 57 3.99 16.49 -8.15
N ALA A 58 3.75 15.69 -9.19
CA ALA A 58 3.31 14.30 -9.02
C ALA A 58 4.37 13.47 -8.25
N LEU A 59 5.64 13.58 -8.65
CA LEU A 59 6.75 12.89 -7.98
C LEU A 59 6.93 13.34 -6.53
N HIS A 60 6.89 14.65 -6.29
CA HIS A 60 7.02 15.24 -4.96
C HIS A 60 5.94 14.75 -4.00
N ASN A 61 4.67 14.73 -4.44
CA ASN A 61 3.57 14.15 -3.67
C ASN A 61 3.81 12.66 -3.40
N GLN A 62 4.20 11.89 -4.41
CA GLN A 62 4.46 10.45 -4.24
C GLN A 62 5.59 10.16 -3.23
N ILE A 63 6.66 10.95 -3.24
CA ILE A 63 7.75 10.85 -2.24
C ILE A 63 7.20 11.06 -0.82
N TRP A 64 6.38 12.09 -0.62
CA TRP A 64 5.76 12.36 0.67
C TRP A 64 4.83 11.25 1.12
N ILE A 65 4.01 10.69 0.22
CA ILE A 65 3.15 9.53 0.52
C ILE A 65 4.00 8.36 1.00
N SER A 66 5.05 8.00 0.26
CA SER A 66 5.93 6.88 0.61
C SER A 66 6.63 7.09 1.96
N ILE A 67 7.13 8.30 2.23
CA ILE A 67 7.76 8.64 3.52
C ILE A 67 6.73 8.58 4.66
N SER A 68 5.56 9.19 4.48
CA SER A 68 4.46 9.17 5.46
C SER A 68 4.07 7.74 5.83
N ARG A 69 3.82 6.90 4.83
CA ARG A 69 3.40 5.51 5.04
C ARG A 69 4.47 4.67 5.71
N HIS A 70 5.74 4.86 5.36
CA HIS A 70 6.85 4.18 6.01
C HIS A 70 7.00 4.60 7.48
N ARG A 71 6.98 5.91 7.76
CA ARG A 71 7.11 6.44 9.13
C ARG A 71 5.93 6.02 10.01
N THR A 72 4.71 6.08 9.49
CA THR A 72 3.50 5.70 10.23
C THR A 72 3.41 4.19 10.46
N ALA A 73 3.95 3.35 9.56
CA ALA A 73 4.08 1.91 9.77
C ALA A 73 5.01 1.57 10.94
N ASN A 74 6.14 2.28 11.07
CA ASN A 74 7.08 2.13 12.21
C ASN A 74 6.49 2.65 13.53
N GLY A 75 5.60 3.65 13.47
CA GLY A 75 4.93 4.24 14.63
C GLY A 75 5.71 5.33 15.38
N LYS A 76 7.00 5.50 15.08
CA LYS A 76 7.82 6.58 15.61
C LYS A 76 7.27 7.94 15.19
N ASN A 77 7.09 8.82 16.16
CA ASN A 77 6.53 10.15 15.99
C ASN A 77 5.11 10.21 15.38
N ARG A 78 4.38 9.09 15.32
CA ARG A 78 3.02 9.05 14.77
C ARG A 78 2.05 9.87 15.63
N ILE A 79 1.17 10.61 14.95
CA ILE A 79 0.26 11.57 15.59
C ILE A 79 -1.08 10.92 15.94
N VAL A 80 -1.78 10.37 14.95
CA VAL A 80 -3.12 9.77 15.11
C VAL A 80 -3.06 8.25 15.01
N ASP A 81 -3.64 7.58 16.01
CA ASP A 81 -3.81 6.11 16.10
C ASP A 81 -5.22 5.67 15.70
N LYS A 82 -5.68 6.10 14.53
CA LYS A 82 -6.92 5.60 13.93
C LYS A 82 -6.59 4.75 12.69
N PRO A 83 -7.51 3.87 12.26
CA PRO A 83 -7.27 3.04 11.12
C PRO A 83 -7.49 3.75 9.78
N ILE A 84 -6.71 3.35 8.77
CA ILE A 84 -6.98 3.65 7.36
C ILE A 84 -7.52 2.36 6.73
N GLU A 85 -8.64 2.47 6.02
CA GLU A 85 -9.29 1.35 5.33
C GLU A 85 -9.42 1.67 3.83
N PHE A 86 -9.74 0.65 3.02
CA PHE A 86 -9.95 0.77 1.57
C PHE A 86 -10.89 1.92 1.18
N ASP A 87 -11.94 2.20 1.95
CA ASP A 87 -12.86 3.30 1.67
C ASP A 87 -12.17 4.68 1.62
N GLN A 88 -11.15 4.89 2.45
CA GLN A 88 -10.37 6.13 2.39
C GLN A 88 -9.47 6.13 1.14
N VAL A 89 -8.77 5.02 0.86
CA VAL A 89 -7.92 4.90 -0.32
C VAL A 89 -8.70 5.17 -1.62
N ASP A 90 -9.93 4.66 -1.72
CA ASP A 90 -10.78 4.88 -2.88
C ASP A 90 -11.22 6.34 -3.02
N ARG A 91 -11.60 6.98 -1.91
CA ARG A 91 -11.94 8.42 -1.90
C ARG A 91 -10.76 9.30 -2.33
N GLU A 92 -9.55 8.92 -1.95
CA GLU A 92 -8.34 9.72 -2.20
C GLU A 92 -7.62 9.35 -3.50
N SER A 93 -8.13 8.35 -4.24
CA SER A 93 -7.49 7.80 -5.45
C SER A 93 -7.33 8.79 -6.60
N ASN A 94 -8.13 9.86 -6.64
CA ASN A 94 -8.11 10.90 -7.67
C ASN A 94 -7.39 12.19 -7.23
N TRP A 95 -6.46 12.11 -6.27
CA TRP A 95 -5.69 13.25 -5.78
C TRP A 95 -4.95 14.05 -6.86
N ASP A 96 -4.66 13.42 -8.00
CA ASP A 96 -3.97 13.99 -9.15
C ASP A 96 -4.87 14.85 -10.07
N ASP A 97 -6.18 14.90 -9.83
CA ASP A 97 -7.10 15.80 -10.56
C ASP A 97 -6.65 17.26 -10.45
N GLN A 98 -6.14 17.67 -9.28
CA GLN A 98 -5.58 18.99 -9.08
C GLN A 98 -4.39 19.29 -10.02
N ILE A 99 -3.57 18.28 -10.33
CA ILE A 99 -2.40 18.45 -11.21
C ILE A 99 -2.87 18.66 -12.64
N ILE A 100 -3.91 17.94 -13.06
CA ILE A 100 -4.53 18.10 -14.39
C ILE A 100 -5.11 19.51 -14.53
N LEU A 101 -5.89 19.96 -13.54
CA LEU A 101 -6.46 21.31 -13.55
C LEU A 101 -5.37 22.37 -13.63
N ASN A 102 -4.38 22.29 -12.75
CA ASN A 102 -3.28 23.23 -12.70
C ASN A 102 -2.50 23.24 -14.02
N GLY A 103 -2.32 22.09 -14.66
CA GLY A 103 -1.72 22.00 -15.98
C GLY A 103 -2.49 22.77 -17.03
N VAL A 104 -3.80 22.54 -17.15
CA VAL A 104 -4.67 23.27 -18.09
C VAL A 104 -4.61 24.78 -17.83
N LEU A 105 -4.72 25.19 -16.57
CA LEU A 105 -4.70 26.61 -16.20
C LEU A 105 -3.34 27.26 -16.46
N PHE A 106 -2.23 26.56 -16.18
CA PHE A 106 -0.89 27.04 -16.49
C PHE A 106 -0.69 27.20 -18.00
N TYR A 107 -1.12 26.22 -18.80
CA TYR A 107 -1.03 26.32 -20.26
C TYR A 107 -1.89 27.44 -20.84
N ILE A 108 -3.11 27.63 -20.35
CA ILE A 108 -3.96 28.77 -20.74
C ILE A 108 -3.26 30.07 -20.36
N PHE A 109 -2.73 30.16 -19.15
CA PHE A 109 -2.09 31.37 -18.65
C PHE A 109 -0.83 31.74 -19.45
N THR A 110 0.08 30.79 -19.69
CA THR A 110 1.31 31.03 -20.45
C THR A 110 1.05 31.39 -21.91
N THR A 111 -0.06 30.94 -22.48
CA THR A 111 -0.41 31.24 -23.88
C THR A 111 -1.22 32.52 -24.05
N THR A 112 -1.98 32.95 -23.04
CA THR A 112 -2.87 34.12 -23.12
C THR A 112 -2.28 35.39 -22.50
N VAL A 113 -1.38 35.26 -21.52
CA VAL A 113 -0.81 36.40 -20.78
C VAL A 113 0.59 36.69 -21.31
N SER A 114 0.73 37.76 -22.08
CA SER A 114 2.00 38.14 -22.71
C SER A 114 3.11 38.44 -21.68
N GLN A 115 2.75 38.95 -20.50
CA GLN A 115 3.67 39.19 -19.39
C GLN A 115 4.25 37.91 -18.78
N ALA A 116 3.62 36.76 -19.00
CA ALA A 116 4.12 35.46 -18.55
C ALA A 116 5.13 34.84 -19.54
N SER A 117 5.35 35.46 -20.69
CA SER A 117 6.30 34.97 -21.69
C SER A 117 7.73 35.40 -21.36
N ARG A 118 8.70 34.51 -21.63
CA ARG A 118 10.15 34.80 -21.50
C ARG A 118 10.57 35.34 -20.13
N LEU A 119 9.99 34.79 -19.07
CA LEU A 119 10.36 35.17 -17.70
C LEU A 119 11.86 34.92 -17.44
N PRO A 120 12.54 35.83 -16.72
CA PRO A 120 13.91 35.61 -16.30
C PRO A 120 14.00 34.39 -15.37
N TRP A 121 15.19 33.78 -15.32
CA TRP A 121 15.45 32.64 -14.45
C TRP A 121 15.27 32.98 -12.96
N TRP A 122 15.79 34.13 -12.52
CA TRP A 122 15.77 34.55 -11.12
C TRP A 122 15.53 36.05 -10.97
N ARG A 123 14.74 36.43 -9.98
CA ARG A 123 14.50 37.82 -9.55
C ARG A 123 14.24 37.89 -8.04
N THR A 124 15.15 38.53 -7.31
CA THR A 124 15.07 38.61 -5.85
C THR A 124 13.89 39.45 -5.36
N ASP A 125 13.57 40.55 -6.06
CA ASP A 125 12.42 41.41 -5.74
C ASP A 125 11.10 40.64 -5.88
N GLY A 126 10.92 39.86 -6.94
CA GLY A 126 9.78 38.97 -7.13
C GLY A 126 9.66 37.89 -6.05
N VAL A 127 10.78 37.31 -5.61
CA VAL A 127 10.80 36.32 -4.52
C VAL A 127 10.34 36.96 -3.20
N ILE A 128 10.84 38.15 -2.87
CA ILE A 128 10.43 38.88 -1.66
C ILE A 128 8.93 39.23 -1.72
N ILE A 129 8.47 39.77 -2.85
CA ILE A 129 7.04 40.11 -3.05
C ILE A 129 6.18 38.86 -2.90
N THR A 130 6.60 37.73 -3.48
CA THR A 130 5.88 36.45 -3.37
C THR A 130 5.75 36.02 -1.92
N ALA A 131 6.85 36.06 -1.15
CA ALA A 131 6.85 35.67 0.26
C ALA A 131 5.96 36.58 1.12
N LEU A 132 6.00 37.90 0.90
CA LEU A 132 5.18 38.86 1.63
C LEU A 132 3.68 38.73 1.30
N LEU A 133 3.36 38.52 0.02
CA LEU A 133 1.98 38.30 -0.42
C LEU A 133 1.42 36.99 0.12
N HIS A 134 2.26 35.96 0.23
CA HIS A 134 1.87 34.71 0.87
C HIS A 134 1.61 34.93 2.37
N ALA A 135 2.61 35.42 3.11
CA ALA A 135 2.54 35.56 4.57
C ALA A 135 1.42 36.51 5.05
N GLY A 136 1.09 37.54 4.25
CA GLY A 136 0.02 38.48 4.55
C GLY A 136 -1.30 38.09 3.88
N PRO A 137 -1.60 38.62 2.68
CA PRO A 137 -2.88 38.44 2.00
C PRO A 137 -3.36 36.99 1.87
N VAL A 138 -2.50 36.05 1.43
CA VAL A 138 -2.93 34.66 1.18
C VAL A 138 -3.31 33.97 2.48
N GLU A 139 -2.45 34.03 3.50
CA GLU A 139 -2.74 33.44 4.83
C GLU A 139 -4.00 34.03 5.46
N PHE A 140 -4.16 35.36 5.40
CA PHE A 140 -5.34 36.04 5.95
C PHE A 140 -6.63 35.62 5.23
N LEU A 141 -6.63 35.63 3.89
CA LEU A 141 -7.79 35.25 3.09
C LEU A 141 -8.10 33.76 3.24
N TYR A 142 -7.08 32.89 3.31
CA TYR A 142 -7.26 31.47 3.58
C TYR A 142 -7.97 31.26 4.92
N TYR A 143 -7.48 31.88 6.00
CA TYR A 143 -8.02 31.69 7.35
C TYR A 143 -9.53 31.92 7.38
N TRP A 144 -9.99 33.02 6.77
CA TRP A 144 -11.41 33.34 6.74
C TRP A 144 -12.22 32.46 5.78
N LEU A 145 -11.66 32.12 4.60
CA LEU A 145 -12.29 31.18 3.67
C LEU A 145 -12.48 29.81 4.33
N HIS A 146 -11.43 29.29 4.95
CA HIS A 146 -11.43 28.01 5.63
C HIS A 146 -12.41 28.00 6.81
N ARG A 147 -12.41 29.04 7.64
CA ARG A 147 -13.40 29.19 8.72
C ARG A 147 -14.84 29.27 8.18
N ALA A 148 -15.06 29.92 7.03
CA ALA A 148 -16.37 29.94 6.37
C ALA A 148 -16.77 28.55 5.83
N LEU A 149 -15.82 27.78 5.28
CA LEU A 149 -16.05 26.39 4.85
C LEU A 149 -16.45 25.47 6.01
N HIS A 150 -16.07 25.79 7.24
CA HIS A 150 -16.54 25.11 8.46
C HIS A 150 -17.91 25.55 8.97
N HIS A 151 -18.54 26.54 8.33
CA HIS A 151 -19.94 26.83 8.57
C HIS A 151 -20.81 25.68 8.04
N HIS A 152 -21.80 25.22 8.84
CA HIS A 152 -22.58 24.00 8.59
C HIS A 152 -23.04 23.82 7.13
N PHE A 153 -23.48 24.90 6.47
CA PHE A 153 -23.95 24.88 5.09
C PHE A 153 -22.84 24.54 4.07
N LEU A 154 -21.69 25.18 4.19
CA LEU A 154 -20.55 24.96 3.28
C LEU A 154 -19.80 23.67 3.65
N TYR A 155 -19.74 23.34 4.93
CA TYR A 155 -19.12 22.12 5.42
C TYR A 155 -19.78 20.89 4.81
N SER A 156 -21.10 20.76 4.92
CA SER A 156 -21.81 19.58 4.41
C SER A 156 -21.70 19.42 2.88
N ARG A 157 -21.42 20.51 2.16
CA ARG A 157 -21.39 20.58 0.68
C ARG A 157 -20.01 20.43 0.07
N TYR A 158 -19.01 21.04 0.69
CA TYR A 158 -17.70 21.21 0.11
C TYR A 158 -16.63 20.57 1.01
N HIS A 159 -16.58 20.98 2.28
CA HIS A 159 -15.41 20.68 3.11
C HIS A 159 -15.48 19.34 3.87
N SER A 160 -16.68 18.77 4.07
CA SER A 160 -16.86 17.47 4.76
C SER A 160 -16.20 16.30 4.02
N HIS A 161 -15.98 16.42 2.71
CA HIS A 161 -15.28 15.39 1.95
C HIS A 161 -13.80 15.32 2.34
N HIS A 162 -13.13 16.47 2.46
CA HIS A 162 -11.75 16.56 2.94
C HIS A 162 -11.61 16.01 4.36
N HIS A 163 -12.51 16.43 5.26
CA HIS A 163 -12.57 15.99 6.66
C HIS A 163 -13.02 14.54 6.86
N SER A 164 -13.43 13.85 5.80
CA SER A 164 -13.69 12.40 5.88
C SER A 164 -12.41 11.58 6.10
N SER A 165 -11.24 12.17 5.87
CA SER A 165 -9.92 11.57 6.09
C SER A 165 -9.33 12.03 7.43
N ILE A 166 -9.87 11.51 8.53
CA ILE A 166 -9.43 11.88 9.89
C ILE A 166 -7.96 11.52 10.12
N VAL A 167 -7.52 10.37 9.59
CA VAL A 167 -6.09 10.05 9.49
C VAL A 167 -5.62 10.58 8.16
N THR A 168 -5.02 11.75 8.17
CA THR A 168 -4.55 12.38 6.95
C THR A 168 -3.37 11.61 6.37
N GLU A 169 -3.35 11.49 5.05
CA GLU A 169 -2.16 11.19 4.26
C GLU A 169 -1.78 12.45 3.44
N PRO A 170 -0.54 12.60 2.95
CA PRO A 170 -0.15 13.79 2.17
C PRO A 170 -1.14 14.16 1.06
N ILE A 171 -1.72 13.14 0.40
CA ILE A 171 -2.75 13.31 -0.64
C ILE A 171 -4.07 13.87 -0.12
N SER A 172 -4.44 13.64 1.14
CA SER A 172 -5.66 14.20 1.74
C SER A 172 -5.69 15.74 1.62
N SER A 173 -4.52 16.39 1.56
CA SER A 173 -4.37 17.83 1.39
C SER A 173 -4.97 18.40 0.11
N VAL A 174 -5.19 17.56 -0.91
CA VAL A 174 -5.75 17.99 -2.20
C VAL A 174 -7.11 17.36 -2.51
N ILE A 175 -7.64 16.52 -1.61
CA ILE A 175 -8.95 15.88 -1.76
C ILE A 175 -10.05 16.86 -1.36
N HIS A 176 -10.51 17.60 -2.37
CA HIS A 176 -11.56 18.60 -2.25
C HIS A 176 -12.50 18.51 -3.45
N PRO A 177 -13.79 18.85 -3.28
CA PRO A 177 -14.69 19.07 -4.40
C PRO A 177 -14.17 20.16 -5.35
N PHE A 178 -14.55 20.07 -6.62
CA PHE A 178 -14.00 20.93 -7.68
C PHE A 178 -14.14 22.43 -7.38
N ALA A 179 -15.32 22.89 -6.93
CA ALA A 179 -15.54 24.29 -6.57
C ALA A 179 -14.62 24.79 -5.44
N GLU A 180 -14.43 23.98 -4.40
CA GLU A 180 -13.53 24.33 -3.30
C GLU A 180 -12.09 24.41 -3.80
N HIS A 181 -11.68 23.46 -4.64
CA HIS A 181 -10.34 23.47 -5.23
C HIS A 181 -10.08 24.72 -6.09
N ILE A 182 -11.07 25.17 -6.88
CA ILE A 182 -10.97 26.43 -7.65
C ILE A 182 -10.75 27.62 -6.72
N SER A 183 -11.44 27.66 -5.57
CA SER A 183 -11.26 28.75 -4.59
C SER A 183 -9.84 28.79 -4.02
N TYR A 184 -9.26 27.62 -3.70
CA TYR A 184 -7.86 27.53 -3.27
C TYR A 184 -6.89 27.88 -4.40
N PHE A 185 -7.14 27.44 -5.64
CA PHE A 185 -6.30 27.81 -6.78
C PHE A 185 -6.23 29.34 -6.95
N LEU A 186 -7.38 30.02 -6.96
CA LEU A 186 -7.44 31.48 -7.12
C LEU A 186 -6.69 32.19 -6.00
N LEU A 187 -6.84 31.70 -4.77
CA LEU A 187 -6.14 32.23 -3.61
C LEU A 187 -4.61 32.04 -3.74
N PHE A 188 -4.15 30.85 -4.09
CA PHE A 188 -2.72 30.57 -4.29
C PHE A 188 -2.14 31.25 -5.52
N ALA A 189 -2.97 31.61 -6.50
CA ALA A 189 -2.53 32.35 -7.69
C ALA A 189 -2.15 33.81 -7.37
N ILE A 190 -2.60 34.39 -6.24
CA ILE A 190 -2.38 35.81 -5.91
C ILE A 190 -0.90 36.23 -6.01
N PRO A 191 0.08 35.55 -5.37
CA PRO A 191 1.48 35.98 -5.44
C PRO A 191 2.07 35.87 -6.85
N THR A 192 1.76 34.78 -7.56
CA THR A 192 2.23 34.53 -8.93
C THR A 192 1.64 35.55 -9.91
N LEU A 193 0.33 35.78 -9.88
CA LEU A 193 -0.33 36.76 -10.75
C LEU A 193 0.19 38.17 -10.48
N THR A 194 0.33 38.55 -9.22
CA THR A 194 0.83 39.88 -8.85
C THR A 194 2.24 40.13 -9.37
N THR A 195 3.14 39.15 -9.20
CA THR A 195 4.52 39.29 -9.68
C THR A 195 4.62 39.28 -11.21
N VAL A 196 3.79 38.49 -11.90
CA VAL A 196 3.73 38.50 -13.37
C VAL A 196 3.22 39.86 -13.88
N LEU A 197 2.11 40.35 -13.33
CA LEU A 197 1.50 41.62 -13.76
C LEU A 197 2.39 42.82 -13.48
N ASN A 198 3.16 42.80 -12.38
CA ASN A 198 4.10 43.86 -12.04
C ASN A 198 5.49 43.68 -12.68
N GLY A 199 5.69 42.68 -13.55
CA GLY A 199 6.96 42.43 -14.24
C GLY A 199 8.12 42.02 -13.34
N THR A 200 7.84 41.51 -12.14
CA THR A 200 8.83 41.06 -11.14
C THR A 200 8.94 39.53 -11.04
N ALA A 201 8.10 38.79 -11.75
CA ALA A 201 8.13 37.33 -11.76
C ALA A 201 9.45 36.76 -12.32
N SER A 202 9.79 35.56 -11.86
CA SER A 202 10.86 34.72 -12.41
C SER A 202 10.47 33.25 -12.36
N LEU A 203 11.04 32.45 -13.27
CA LEU A 203 10.71 31.02 -13.37
C LEU A 203 10.94 30.28 -12.06
N VAL A 204 12.10 30.48 -11.42
CA VAL A 204 12.45 29.82 -10.16
C VAL A 204 11.53 30.27 -9.02
N SER A 205 11.14 31.55 -8.97
CA SER A 205 10.21 32.04 -7.94
C SER A 205 8.84 31.37 -8.05
N ILE A 206 8.31 31.21 -9.26
CA ILE A 206 7.00 30.57 -9.48
C ILE A 206 7.05 29.08 -9.13
N VAL A 207 8.02 28.35 -9.67
CA VAL A 207 8.17 26.91 -9.42
C VAL A 207 8.49 26.65 -7.95
N GLY A 208 9.34 27.49 -7.34
CA GLY A 208 9.68 27.42 -5.92
C GLY A 208 8.47 27.67 -5.03
N TYR A 209 7.63 28.65 -5.35
CA TYR A 209 6.40 28.92 -4.60
C TYR A 209 5.38 27.78 -4.69
N ILE A 210 5.15 27.23 -5.90
CA ILE A 210 4.30 26.05 -6.08
C ILE A 210 4.83 24.86 -5.27
N THR A 211 6.15 24.62 -5.33
CA THR A 211 6.80 23.54 -4.57
C THR A 211 6.67 23.77 -3.07
N PHE A 212 6.79 25.01 -2.59
CA PHE A 212 6.60 25.36 -1.19
C PHE A 212 5.17 25.09 -0.71
N VAL A 213 4.16 25.47 -1.50
CA VAL A 213 2.75 25.18 -1.18
C VAL A 213 2.49 23.68 -1.10
N ASP A 214 2.97 22.90 -2.08
CA ASP A 214 2.85 21.43 -2.07
C ASP A 214 3.60 20.82 -0.87
N LEU A 215 4.80 21.32 -0.55
CA LEU A 215 5.62 20.88 0.58
C LEU A 215 4.90 21.07 1.90
N MET A 216 4.43 22.29 2.14
CA MET A 216 3.76 22.63 3.38
C MET A 216 2.47 21.83 3.54
N ASN A 217 1.66 21.71 2.49
CA ASN A 217 0.45 20.88 2.52
C ASN A 217 0.75 19.40 2.82
N ASN A 218 1.73 18.81 2.15
CA ASN A 218 2.11 17.42 2.38
C ASN A 218 2.66 17.18 3.78
N MET A 219 3.47 18.11 4.29
CA MET A 219 4.00 18.09 5.65
C MET A 219 2.86 18.13 6.67
N GLY A 220 1.85 19.00 6.49
CA GLY A 220 0.70 19.10 7.39
C GLY A 220 -0.13 17.83 7.50
N HIS A 221 -0.17 17.04 6.42
CA HIS A 221 -1.03 15.86 6.29
C HIS A 221 -0.27 14.54 6.41
N CYS A 222 1.01 14.54 6.83
CA CYS A 222 1.82 13.33 6.83
C CYS A 222 1.59 12.39 8.04
N ASN A 223 0.82 12.80 9.05
CA ASN A 223 0.51 12.01 10.26
C ASN A 223 1.75 11.53 11.07
N PHE A 224 2.89 12.18 10.92
CA PHE A 224 4.03 12.03 11.83
C PHE A 224 4.69 13.37 12.12
N GLU A 225 5.16 13.57 13.34
CA GLU A 225 5.85 14.81 13.71
C GLU A 225 7.32 14.74 13.31
N LEU A 226 7.79 15.71 12.51
CA LEU A 226 9.16 15.78 12.01
C LEU A 226 9.89 17.08 12.41
N ILE A 227 9.17 18.08 12.92
CA ILE A 227 9.73 19.37 13.30
C ILE A 227 10.34 19.24 14.70
N PRO A 228 11.68 19.30 14.85
CA PRO A 228 12.30 19.12 16.15
C PRO A 228 12.07 20.34 17.06
N ASN A 229 11.89 20.09 18.35
CA ASN A 229 11.68 21.14 19.36
C ASN A 229 12.82 22.18 19.42
N GLN A 230 14.04 21.77 19.08
CA GLN A 230 15.22 22.63 18.98
C GLN A 230 15.01 23.77 17.98
N LEU A 231 14.26 23.54 16.89
CA LEU A 231 14.02 24.56 15.87
C LEU A 231 13.26 25.76 16.44
N PHE A 232 12.18 25.50 17.20
CA PHE A 232 11.41 26.55 17.85
C PHE A 232 12.09 27.12 19.09
N SER A 233 13.02 26.39 19.69
CA SER A 233 13.85 26.92 20.79
C SER A 233 14.87 27.95 20.29
N ILE A 234 15.47 27.69 19.12
CA ILE A 234 16.44 28.61 18.47
C ILE A 234 15.71 29.79 17.81
N PHE A 235 14.56 29.55 17.19
CA PHE A 235 13.74 30.56 16.51
C PHE A 235 12.30 30.59 17.05
N PRO A 236 12.05 31.21 18.23
CA PRO A 236 10.73 31.20 18.87
C PRO A 236 9.60 31.77 18.03
N LEU A 237 9.89 32.77 17.19
CA LEU A 237 8.89 33.39 16.31
C LEU A 237 8.41 32.45 15.20
N LEU A 238 9.20 31.43 14.85
CA LEU A 238 8.85 30.50 13.78
C LEU A 238 7.59 29.69 14.11
N LYS A 239 7.28 29.46 15.40
CA LYS A 239 6.04 28.80 15.85
C LYS A 239 4.76 29.49 15.32
N TYR A 240 4.83 30.80 15.07
CA TYR A 240 3.71 31.58 14.54
C TYR A 240 3.69 31.65 13.01
N LEU A 241 4.84 31.43 12.36
CA LEU A 241 5.04 31.57 10.91
C LEU A 241 5.09 30.21 10.18
N MET A 242 5.08 29.11 10.90
CA MET A 242 5.12 27.77 10.34
C MET A 242 4.42 26.79 11.29
N TYR A 243 3.33 26.20 10.82
CA TYR A 243 2.64 25.14 11.53
C TYR A 243 3.41 23.82 11.49
N THR A 244 3.07 22.92 12.41
CA THR A 244 3.58 21.55 12.46
C THR A 244 2.53 20.56 11.96
N PRO A 245 2.94 19.34 11.54
CA PRO A 245 2.00 18.26 11.27
C PRO A 245 1.01 18.02 12.43
N THR A 246 1.47 18.10 13.67
CA THR A 246 0.62 17.95 14.87
C THR A 246 -0.43 19.05 14.99
N TYR A 247 -0.08 20.29 14.69
CA TYR A 247 -1.01 21.42 14.66
C TYR A 247 -2.17 21.18 13.69
N HIS A 248 -1.87 20.75 12.47
CA HIS A 248 -2.90 20.53 11.44
C HIS A 248 -3.66 19.22 11.63
N SER A 249 -3.02 18.19 12.18
CA SER A 249 -3.73 16.97 12.54
C SER A 249 -4.81 17.22 13.61
N LEU A 250 -4.60 18.19 14.52
CA LEU A 250 -5.65 18.61 15.44
C LEU A 250 -6.85 19.23 14.73
N HIS A 251 -6.63 19.96 13.63
CA HIS A 251 -7.72 20.49 12.81
C HIS A 251 -8.62 19.37 12.28
N HIS A 252 -8.03 18.29 11.74
CA HIS A 252 -8.76 17.11 11.23
C HIS A 252 -9.42 16.23 12.30
N THR A 253 -9.03 16.39 13.57
CA THR A 253 -9.57 15.57 14.67
C THR A 253 -10.55 16.32 15.55
N GLN A 254 -10.42 17.64 15.68
CA GLN A 254 -11.27 18.51 16.50
C GLN A 254 -12.24 19.38 15.67
N PHE A 255 -11.98 19.55 14.37
CA PHE A 255 -12.78 20.28 13.36
C PHE A 255 -13.00 21.78 13.61
N ARG A 256 -12.92 22.26 14.85
CA ARG A 256 -13.30 23.63 15.25
C ARG A 256 -12.16 24.51 15.74
N THR A 257 -10.93 24.08 15.47
CA THR A 257 -9.70 24.74 15.90
C THR A 257 -8.67 24.70 14.78
N ASN A 258 -7.63 25.52 14.87
CA ASN A 258 -6.47 25.53 13.98
C ASN A 258 -6.85 25.72 12.50
N TYR A 259 -7.44 26.88 12.15
CA TYR A 259 -7.92 27.19 10.80
C TYR A 259 -6.87 27.81 9.86
N ALA A 260 -5.73 28.24 10.38
CA ALA A 260 -4.65 28.83 9.60
C ALA A 260 -4.13 27.86 8.53
N LEU A 261 -3.63 28.43 7.43
CA LEU A 261 -3.03 27.68 6.34
C LEU A 261 -1.66 27.14 6.79
N PHE A 262 -0.63 27.99 6.75
CA PHE A 262 0.72 27.62 7.14
C PHE A 262 1.24 28.43 8.32
N MET A 263 0.63 29.58 8.64
CA MET A 263 1.07 30.48 9.71
C MET A 263 0.07 30.49 10.88
N PRO A 264 0.32 29.73 11.97
CA PRO A 264 -0.57 29.68 13.13
C PRO A 264 -0.91 31.04 13.76
N MET A 265 -0.13 32.10 13.48
CA MET A 265 -0.35 33.45 13.96
C MET A 265 -1.83 33.88 13.93
N TYR A 266 -2.58 33.56 12.87
CA TYR A 266 -3.98 33.95 12.75
C TYR A 266 -4.88 33.24 13.77
N ASP A 267 -4.63 31.97 14.09
CA ASP A 267 -5.36 31.28 15.16
C ASP A 267 -5.01 31.81 16.54
N TYR A 268 -3.79 32.30 16.76
CA TYR A 268 -3.45 33.02 18.00
C TYR A 268 -4.17 34.36 18.09
N ILE A 269 -4.19 35.15 17.00
CA ILE A 269 -4.86 36.46 16.95
C ILE A 269 -6.36 36.32 17.21
N TYR A 270 -7.01 35.33 16.60
CA TYR A 270 -8.46 35.15 16.67
C TYR A 270 -8.91 34.14 17.74
N GLY A 271 -7.99 33.59 18.53
CA GLY A 271 -8.31 32.70 19.65
C GLY A 271 -8.90 31.35 19.23
N THR A 272 -8.49 30.81 18.07
CA THR A 272 -8.97 29.52 17.53
C THR A 272 -7.93 28.40 17.58
N MET A 273 -6.79 28.64 18.24
CA MET A 273 -5.75 27.63 18.47
C MET A 273 -6.22 26.56 19.49
N ASP A 274 -5.99 25.29 19.17
CA ASP A 274 -6.38 24.17 20.04
C ASP A 274 -5.50 24.08 21.28
N LYS A 275 -6.13 24.00 22.46
CA LYS A 275 -5.43 23.95 23.76
C LYS A 275 -4.45 22.79 23.89
N SER A 276 -4.64 21.70 23.14
CA SER A 276 -3.79 20.52 23.18
C SER A 276 -2.57 20.60 22.25
N THR A 277 -2.46 21.63 21.40
CA THR A 277 -1.41 21.80 20.38
C THR A 277 0.00 21.50 20.92
N ASP A 278 0.41 22.18 21.98
CA ASP A 278 1.76 22.03 22.53
C ASP A 278 1.99 20.64 23.15
N SER A 279 0.98 20.13 23.88
CA SER A 279 1.06 18.80 24.49
C SER A 279 1.13 17.67 23.45
N LEU A 280 0.36 17.77 22.37
CA LEU A 280 0.38 16.78 21.29
C LEU A 280 1.74 16.82 20.58
N TYR A 281 2.22 18.01 20.21
CA TYR A 281 3.53 18.20 19.61
C TYR A 281 4.66 17.52 20.41
N GLU A 282 4.74 17.81 21.71
CA GLU A 282 5.76 17.22 22.57
C GLU A 282 5.61 15.71 22.74
N SER A 283 4.37 15.22 22.88
CA SER A 283 4.11 13.79 23.06
C SER A 283 4.43 12.99 21.79
N SER A 284 4.11 13.52 20.61
CA SER A 284 4.45 12.90 19.33
C SER A 284 5.96 12.83 19.14
N LEU A 285 6.73 13.87 19.45
CA LEU A 285 8.20 13.83 19.35
C LEU A 285 8.86 12.78 20.27
N LYS A 286 8.24 12.47 21.42
CA LYS A 286 8.74 11.48 22.39
C LYS A 286 8.34 10.05 22.04
N ARG A 287 7.41 9.87 21.10
CA ARG A 287 6.84 8.56 20.74
C ARG A 287 7.87 7.67 20.05
N GLN A 288 8.15 6.52 20.66
CA GLN A 288 9.05 5.51 20.13
C GLN A 288 8.38 4.63 19.05
N GLU A 289 9.18 3.80 18.40
CA GLU A 289 8.68 2.77 17.46
C GLU A 289 7.75 1.79 18.17
N ASP A 290 6.74 1.32 17.44
CA ASP A 290 5.81 0.33 17.97
C ASP A 290 6.46 -1.05 18.02
N ALA A 291 6.34 -1.72 19.18
CA ALA A 291 6.56 -3.16 19.28
C ALA A 291 5.33 -3.91 18.72
N ALA A 292 5.57 -4.95 17.93
CA ALA A 292 4.53 -5.82 17.40
C ALA A 292 4.41 -7.11 18.23
N ASP A 293 3.18 -7.56 18.47
CA ASP A 293 2.93 -8.87 19.06
C ASP A 293 3.14 -9.99 18.02
N VAL A 294 2.78 -9.71 16.76
CA VAL A 294 2.90 -10.66 15.65
C VAL A 294 3.54 -9.97 14.45
N VAL A 295 4.53 -10.62 13.86
CA VAL A 295 5.18 -10.19 12.62
C VAL A 295 4.88 -11.20 11.52
N HIS A 296 4.49 -10.72 10.33
CA HIS A 296 4.44 -11.52 9.11
C HIS A 296 5.62 -11.14 8.20
N LEU A 297 6.52 -12.08 7.95
CA LEU A 297 7.69 -11.88 7.12
C LEU A 297 7.41 -12.32 5.69
N THR A 298 7.39 -11.36 4.76
CA THR A 298 7.16 -11.56 3.33
C THR A 298 8.40 -11.14 2.51
N HIS A 299 8.31 -11.21 1.20
CA HIS A 299 9.31 -10.69 0.27
C HIS A 299 8.64 -10.22 -1.03
N LEU A 300 9.40 -9.55 -1.89
CA LEU A 300 8.92 -9.08 -3.18
C LEU A 300 8.72 -10.27 -4.12
N THR A 301 7.66 -10.27 -4.93
CA THR A 301 7.34 -11.39 -5.83
C THR A 301 7.97 -11.18 -7.20
N THR A 302 7.37 -10.32 -8.03
CA THR A 302 7.87 -9.88 -9.34
C THR A 302 8.53 -8.51 -9.24
N PRO A 303 9.32 -8.07 -10.25
CA PRO A 303 9.87 -6.71 -10.28
C PRO A 303 8.82 -5.62 -10.02
N GLU A 304 7.62 -5.78 -10.55
CA GLU A 304 6.48 -4.87 -10.45
C GLU A 304 5.78 -4.89 -9.08
N SER A 305 6.02 -5.91 -8.25
CA SER A 305 5.39 -6.02 -6.91
C SER A 305 5.67 -4.83 -5.99
N ILE A 306 6.72 -4.05 -6.26
CA ILE A 306 7.03 -2.80 -5.54
C ILE A 306 5.89 -1.77 -5.63
N TYR A 307 5.11 -1.78 -6.72
CA TYR A 307 3.99 -0.85 -6.92
C TYR A 307 2.75 -1.26 -6.15
N HIS A 308 2.65 -2.54 -5.76
CA HIS A 308 1.58 -3.08 -4.94
C HIS A 308 1.89 -3.04 -3.43
N LEU A 309 3.10 -2.63 -3.05
CA LEU A 309 3.39 -2.35 -1.65
C LEU A 309 2.61 -1.14 -1.17
N ARG A 310 2.16 -1.15 0.09
CA ARG A 310 1.56 0.02 0.74
C ARG A 310 2.40 1.28 0.62
N LEU A 311 3.73 1.14 0.65
CA LEU A 311 4.67 2.27 0.51
C LEU A 311 4.70 2.89 -0.90
N GLY A 312 4.20 2.17 -1.92
CA GLY A 312 4.14 2.60 -3.31
C GLY A 312 2.91 3.45 -3.62
N PHE A 313 2.22 3.13 -4.71
CA PHE A 313 1.03 3.85 -5.14
C PHE A 313 -0.20 3.33 -4.39
N ALA A 314 -0.83 4.17 -3.57
CA ALA A 314 -1.99 3.79 -2.77
C ALA A 314 -3.08 3.05 -3.56
N HIS A 315 -3.45 3.61 -4.70
CA HIS A 315 -4.46 3.02 -5.58
C HIS A 315 -4.05 1.64 -6.12
N VAL A 316 -2.79 1.45 -6.49
CA VAL A 316 -2.28 0.18 -7.03
C VAL A 316 -2.16 -0.87 -5.92
N ALA A 317 -1.63 -0.48 -4.76
CA ALA A 317 -1.56 -1.33 -3.57
C ALA A 317 -2.94 -1.78 -3.08
N SER A 318 -3.98 -0.98 -3.29
CA SER A 318 -5.36 -1.33 -2.93
C SER A 318 -6.00 -2.39 -3.84
N LYS A 319 -5.30 -2.81 -4.90
CA LYS A 319 -5.78 -3.76 -5.89
C LYS A 319 -4.90 -5.01 -5.89
N PRO A 320 -5.50 -6.20 -6.12
CA PRO A 320 -4.73 -7.42 -6.26
C PRO A 320 -3.72 -7.30 -7.38
N GLN A 321 -2.52 -7.82 -7.15
CA GLN A 321 -1.52 -8.00 -8.19
C GLN A 321 -2.06 -8.96 -9.25
N LEU A 322 -2.17 -8.46 -10.47
CA LEU A 322 -2.61 -9.23 -11.63
C LEU A 322 -1.44 -10.07 -12.18
N GLU A 323 -1.77 -11.21 -12.81
CA GLU A 323 -0.80 -12.04 -13.52
C GLU A 323 -0.17 -11.28 -14.71
N ASP A 324 1.07 -11.64 -15.08
CA ASP A 324 1.92 -10.89 -16.03
C ASP A 324 1.23 -10.51 -17.36
N ASP A 325 0.33 -11.34 -17.89
CA ASP A 325 -0.38 -11.09 -19.17
C ASP A 325 -1.48 -10.02 -19.07
N SER A 326 -1.80 -9.58 -17.85
CA SER A 326 -2.79 -8.54 -17.53
C SER A 326 -2.17 -7.32 -16.86
N SER A 327 -0.83 -7.25 -16.85
CA SER A 327 -0.07 -6.11 -16.36
C SER A 327 -0.41 -4.84 -17.15
N PRO A 328 -0.74 -3.72 -16.48
CA PRO A 328 -1.12 -2.51 -17.18
C PRO A 328 0.00 -2.00 -18.11
N TRP A 329 -0.37 -1.57 -19.32
CA TRP A 329 0.58 -1.09 -20.33
C TRP A 329 1.51 0.03 -19.83
N TYR A 330 1.09 0.81 -18.83
CA TYR A 330 1.89 1.90 -18.28
C TYR A 330 3.10 1.42 -17.45
N PHE A 331 3.13 0.18 -16.96
CA PHE A 331 4.32 -0.37 -16.28
C PHE A 331 5.53 -0.49 -17.21
N TRP A 332 5.33 -0.52 -18.53
CA TRP A 332 6.43 -0.44 -19.49
C TRP A 332 7.24 0.86 -19.35
N PHE A 333 6.57 1.97 -19.09
CA PHE A 333 7.21 3.27 -18.84
C PHE A 333 7.87 3.34 -17.46
N MET A 334 7.44 2.50 -16.52
CA MET A 334 7.95 2.43 -15.15
C MET A 334 9.19 1.53 -15.00
N ARG A 335 9.61 0.82 -16.05
CA ARG A 335 10.79 -0.06 -16.03
C ARG A 335 12.08 0.58 -15.47
N PRO A 336 12.42 1.84 -15.79
CA PRO A 336 13.59 2.47 -15.18
C PRO A 336 13.49 2.57 -13.65
N VAL A 337 12.30 2.88 -13.14
CA VAL A 337 12.01 2.94 -11.70
C VAL A 337 12.09 1.55 -11.09
N THR A 338 11.53 0.54 -11.75
CA THR A 338 11.62 -0.86 -11.33
C THR A 338 13.08 -1.31 -11.22
N PHE A 339 13.89 -1.05 -12.24
CA PHE A 339 15.31 -1.42 -12.26
C PHE A 339 16.10 -0.71 -11.16
N LEU A 340 15.88 0.59 -10.97
CA LEU A 340 16.51 1.36 -9.89
C LEU A 340 16.12 0.80 -8.52
N SER A 341 14.84 0.48 -8.31
CA SER A 341 14.35 -0.13 -7.08
C SER A 341 15.00 -1.48 -6.82
N MET A 342 15.16 -2.32 -7.85
CA MET A 342 15.88 -3.59 -7.71
C MET A 342 17.33 -3.40 -7.24
N ILE A 343 18.04 -2.39 -7.78
CA ILE A 343 19.40 -2.05 -7.34
C ILE A 343 19.40 -1.60 -5.88
N ILE A 344 18.52 -0.66 -5.52
CA ILE A 344 18.42 -0.14 -4.15
C ILE A 344 18.12 -1.27 -3.16
N ASN A 345 17.16 -2.14 -3.49
CA ASN A 345 16.78 -3.30 -2.68
C ASN A 345 17.95 -4.29 -2.53
N TYR A 346 18.69 -4.52 -3.61
CA TYR A 346 19.89 -5.36 -3.58
C TYR A 346 20.96 -4.81 -2.63
N VAL A 347 21.23 -3.51 -2.70
CA VAL A 347 22.27 -2.81 -1.91
C VAL A 347 21.87 -2.60 -0.45
N TYR A 348 20.65 -2.13 -0.16
CA TYR A 348 20.20 -1.80 1.20
C TYR A 348 20.12 -3.05 2.09
N GLY A 349 19.69 -4.17 1.51
CA GLY A 349 19.89 -5.51 2.08
C GLY A 349 19.38 -5.70 3.52
N ASN A 350 18.38 -4.95 3.98
CA ASN A 350 17.78 -5.10 5.30
C ASN A 350 16.26 -5.23 5.19
N THR A 351 15.67 -5.96 6.15
CA THR A 351 14.22 -6.00 6.30
C THR A 351 13.67 -4.63 6.64
N PHE A 352 12.46 -4.35 6.15
CA PHE A 352 11.76 -3.10 6.43
C PHE A 352 10.29 -3.35 6.70
N ILE A 353 9.68 -2.50 7.52
CA ILE A 353 8.26 -2.58 7.86
C ILE A 353 7.45 -1.99 6.71
N LEU A 354 6.51 -2.78 6.19
CA LEU A 354 5.57 -2.36 5.15
C LEU A 354 4.31 -1.74 5.77
N GLU A 355 3.74 -2.44 6.75
CA GLU A 355 2.40 -2.18 7.23
C GLU A 355 2.30 -2.48 8.72
N ARG A 356 1.32 -1.82 9.35
CA ARG A 356 0.86 -2.11 10.71
C ARG A 356 -0.62 -2.45 10.64
N ASN A 357 -1.04 -3.44 11.40
CA ASN A 357 -2.46 -3.74 11.58
C ASN A 357 -2.79 -3.89 13.06
N ALA A 358 -4.05 -3.77 13.39
CA ALA A 358 -4.54 -3.98 14.75
C ALA A 358 -5.67 -5.01 14.73
N PHE A 359 -5.60 -5.99 15.62
CA PHE A 359 -6.63 -7.01 15.76
C PHE A 359 -6.87 -7.29 17.24
N ASP A 360 -8.05 -6.93 17.74
CA ASP A 360 -8.38 -6.94 19.17
C ASP A 360 -7.33 -6.21 20.01
N LYS A 361 -6.51 -6.95 20.76
CA LYS A 361 -5.41 -6.42 21.59
C LYS A 361 -4.04 -6.59 20.95
N LEU A 362 -3.95 -7.25 19.80
CA LEU A 362 -2.69 -7.53 19.11
C LEU A 362 -2.30 -6.40 18.18
N LYS A 363 -1.02 -6.03 18.27
CA LYS A 363 -0.34 -5.20 17.28
C LYS A 363 0.34 -6.10 16.26
N LEU A 364 -0.02 -5.96 14.99
CA LEU A 364 0.50 -6.76 13.89
C LEU A 364 1.41 -5.89 13.02
N GLN A 365 2.48 -6.46 12.50
CA GLN A 365 3.32 -5.82 11.49
C GLN A 365 3.62 -6.77 10.33
N ILE A 366 3.79 -6.21 9.14
CA ILE A 366 4.34 -6.92 7.99
C ILE A 366 5.74 -6.41 7.73
N TRP A 367 6.71 -7.32 7.68
CA TRP A 367 8.09 -7.01 7.33
C TRP A 367 8.39 -7.63 5.96
N ALA A 368 9.12 -6.90 5.12
CA ALA A 368 9.54 -7.40 3.81
C ALA A 368 11.05 -7.55 3.75
N ILE A 369 11.49 -8.69 3.22
CA ILE A 369 12.84 -8.87 2.72
C ILE A 369 12.92 -8.22 1.32
N PRO A 370 13.89 -7.33 1.06
CA PRO A 370 14.05 -6.65 -0.23
C PRO A 370 14.65 -7.58 -1.30
N ARG A 371 14.04 -8.74 -1.51
CA ARG A 371 14.44 -9.76 -2.48
C ARG A 371 13.22 -10.27 -3.25
N TYR A 372 13.41 -10.51 -4.54
CA TYR A 372 12.40 -10.94 -5.50
C TYR A 372 12.40 -12.47 -5.67
N ASN A 373 11.30 -13.06 -6.17
CA ASN A 373 11.20 -14.50 -6.47
C ASN A 373 12.43 -15.04 -7.21
N LEU A 374 12.87 -14.32 -8.25
CA LEU A 374 14.02 -14.68 -9.08
C LEU A 374 15.29 -14.93 -8.25
N GLN A 375 15.49 -14.18 -7.17
CA GLN A 375 16.65 -14.28 -6.28
C GLN A 375 16.57 -15.50 -5.36
N TYR A 376 15.37 -15.85 -4.86
CA TYR A 376 15.15 -17.07 -4.07
C TYR A 376 15.45 -18.34 -4.85
N LEU A 377 15.19 -18.33 -6.16
CA LEU A 377 15.46 -19.47 -7.04
C LEU A 377 16.96 -19.72 -7.25
N VAL A 378 17.82 -18.70 -7.12
CA VAL A 378 19.27 -18.86 -7.36
C VAL A 378 19.99 -19.45 -6.14
N LYS A 379 20.62 -20.62 -6.32
CA LYS A 379 21.24 -21.40 -5.23
C LYS A 379 22.23 -20.63 -4.36
N TRP A 380 23.17 -19.89 -4.96
CA TRP A 380 24.19 -19.12 -4.25
C TRP A 380 23.65 -17.96 -3.39
N GLN A 381 22.42 -17.47 -3.63
CA GLN A 381 21.85 -16.38 -2.83
C GLN A 381 21.17 -16.88 -1.56
N SER A 382 21.01 -18.20 -1.38
CA SER A 382 20.29 -18.74 -0.23
C SER A 382 20.91 -18.43 1.10
N GLU A 383 22.24 -18.42 1.18
CA GLU A 383 22.91 -18.07 2.43
C GLU A 383 22.62 -16.62 2.82
N ALA A 384 22.71 -15.70 1.86
CA ALA A 384 22.39 -14.29 2.08
C ALA A 384 20.92 -14.08 2.48
N ILE A 385 19.98 -14.75 1.79
CA ILE A 385 18.54 -14.67 2.10
C ILE A 385 18.25 -15.27 3.49
N ASN A 386 18.80 -16.44 3.80
CA ASN A 386 18.63 -17.05 5.12
C ASN A 386 19.23 -16.17 6.23
N GLY A 387 20.33 -15.47 5.97
CA GLY A 387 20.87 -14.48 6.90
C GLY A 387 19.91 -13.31 7.17
N LEU A 388 19.13 -12.88 6.17
CA LEU A 388 18.09 -11.86 6.35
C LEU A 388 16.88 -12.39 7.15
N ILE A 389 16.45 -13.63 6.87
CA ILE A 389 15.38 -14.29 7.63
C ILE A 389 15.80 -14.47 9.08
N GLU A 390 17.03 -14.96 9.29
CA GLU A 390 17.64 -15.14 10.61
C GLU A 390 17.67 -13.81 11.39
N LYS A 391 18.20 -12.76 10.77
CA LYS A 391 18.22 -11.42 11.38
C LYS A 391 16.81 -10.95 11.74
N ALA A 392 15.82 -11.13 10.86
CA ALA A 392 14.44 -10.76 11.15
C ALA A 392 13.85 -11.50 12.35
N ILE A 393 14.15 -12.79 12.51
CA ILE A 393 13.72 -13.59 13.66
C ILE A 393 14.36 -13.08 14.95
N LEU A 394 15.66 -12.78 14.93
CA LEU A 394 16.39 -12.25 16.09
C LEU A 394 15.92 -10.85 16.46
N ASP A 395 15.73 -9.96 15.48
CA ASP A 395 15.21 -8.61 15.70
C ASP A 395 13.78 -8.66 16.28
N ALA A 396 12.94 -9.60 15.83
CA ALA A 396 11.61 -9.81 16.37
C ALA A 396 11.64 -10.32 17.83
N ASP A 397 12.54 -11.26 18.14
CA ASP A 397 12.74 -11.79 19.50
C ASP A 397 13.21 -10.70 20.47
N GLU A 398 14.18 -9.88 20.06
CA GLU A 398 14.70 -8.75 20.84
C GLU A 398 13.61 -7.71 21.13
N LYS A 399 12.75 -7.44 20.13
CA LYS A 399 11.59 -6.54 20.27
C LYS A 399 10.43 -7.15 21.07
N GLY A 400 10.55 -8.38 21.55
CA GLY A 400 9.53 -9.04 22.37
C GLY A 400 8.33 -9.53 21.56
N THR A 401 8.49 -9.77 20.27
CA THR A 401 7.45 -10.33 19.40
C THR A 401 7.09 -11.74 19.86
N LYS A 402 5.80 -12.05 19.92
CA LYS A 402 5.31 -13.37 20.35
C LYS A 402 5.41 -14.40 19.22
N VAL A 403 5.01 -14.00 18.02
CA VAL A 403 4.96 -14.89 16.85
C VAL A 403 5.53 -14.19 15.62
N LEU A 404 6.41 -14.88 14.89
CA LEU A 404 6.84 -14.50 13.56
C LEU A 404 6.38 -15.56 12.57
N SER A 405 5.56 -15.16 11.60
CA SER A 405 5.11 -16.03 10.52
C SER A 405 5.94 -15.86 9.25
N LEU A 406 6.24 -16.97 8.58
CA LEU A 406 7.04 -17.00 7.35
C LEU A 406 6.12 -17.09 6.12
N GLY A 407 5.99 -16.01 5.37
CA GLY A 407 5.22 -15.96 4.13
C GLY A 407 6.04 -16.32 2.89
N LEU A 408 5.36 -16.81 1.85
CA LEU A 408 5.93 -17.08 0.52
C LEU A 408 7.17 -18.00 0.60
N LEU A 409 8.27 -17.66 -0.08
CA LEU A 409 9.48 -18.48 -0.14
C LEU A 409 10.38 -18.34 1.10
N ASN A 410 9.95 -17.60 2.12
CA ASN A 410 10.65 -17.57 3.41
C ASN A 410 10.51 -18.91 4.16
N GLN A 411 9.49 -19.71 3.85
CA GLN A 411 9.28 -21.08 4.34
C GLN A 411 9.74 -22.12 3.29
N GLY A 412 11.02 -22.12 2.95
CA GLY A 412 11.57 -22.99 1.91
C GLY A 412 12.28 -24.24 2.44
N ASP A 413 12.40 -25.28 1.61
CA ASP A 413 13.16 -26.50 1.92
C ASP A 413 14.58 -26.21 2.44
N ARG A 414 15.20 -25.12 1.94
CA ARG A 414 16.58 -24.73 2.28
C ARG A 414 16.76 -24.26 3.72
N ASN A 415 15.69 -23.80 4.38
CA ASN A 415 15.71 -23.50 5.81
C ASN A 415 14.78 -24.43 6.61
N LYS A 416 14.31 -25.51 5.96
CA LYS A 416 13.35 -26.47 6.52
C LYS A 416 12.15 -25.77 7.16
N ASN A 417 11.52 -24.87 6.42
CA ASN A 417 10.38 -24.08 6.89
C ASN A 417 10.64 -23.36 8.23
N GLY A 418 11.86 -22.88 8.44
CA GLY A 418 12.28 -22.17 9.66
C GLY A 418 12.84 -23.04 10.80
N GLU A 419 12.78 -24.37 10.71
CA GLU A 419 13.30 -25.29 11.74
C GLU A 419 14.79 -25.03 12.03
N LEU A 420 15.56 -24.72 10.99
CA LEU A 420 16.99 -24.43 11.10
C LEU A 420 17.28 -23.32 12.13
N PHE A 421 16.45 -22.28 12.18
CA PHE A 421 16.65 -21.15 13.08
C PHE A 421 16.25 -21.49 14.52
N VAL A 422 15.16 -22.25 14.69
CA VAL A 422 14.70 -22.73 16.00
C VAL A 422 15.74 -23.66 16.63
N GLN A 423 16.35 -24.56 15.84
CA GLN A 423 17.41 -25.45 16.31
C GLN A 423 18.70 -24.67 16.63
N LYS A 424 19.06 -23.68 15.81
CA LYS A 424 20.24 -22.83 16.03
C LYS A 424 20.12 -21.96 17.29
N TYR A 425 18.90 -21.52 17.61
CA TYR A 425 18.61 -20.64 18.75
C TYR A 425 17.53 -21.24 19.66
N PRO A 426 17.86 -22.25 20.49
CA PRO A 426 16.87 -22.95 21.32
C PRO A 426 16.24 -22.08 22.43
N LYS A 427 16.77 -20.88 22.68
CA LYS A 427 16.28 -19.92 23.68
C LYS A 427 15.36 -18.84 23.10
N LEU A 428 15.00 -18.92 21.80
CA LEU A 428 14.05 -17.99 21.20
C LEU A 428 12.74 -17.98 21.98
N LYS A 429 12.26 -16.79 22.31
CA LYS A 429 10.96 -16.55 22.94
C LYS A 429 9.88 -16.43 21.87
N VAL A 430 10.19 -15.78 20.75
CA VAL A 430 9.33 -15.73 19.57
C VAL A 430 9.06 -17.14 19.03
N ARG A 431 7.81 -17.43 18.68
CA ARG A 431 7.43 -18.65 17.97
C ARG A 431 7.50 -18.44 16.47
N VAL A 432 8.09 -19.39 15.75
CA VAL A 432 8.16 -19.39 14.28
C VAL A 432 7.02 -20.23 13.71
N VAL A 433 6.24 -19.66 12.79
CA VAL A 433 5.03 -20.29 12.22
C VAL A 433 5.04 -20.18 10.69
N ASP A 434 5.02 -21.30 9.98
CA ASP A 434 4.89 -21.30 8.52
C ASP A 434 3.42 -21.35 8.02
N GLY A 435 2.49 -21.71 8.91
CA GLY A 435 1.04 -21.72 8.66
C GLY A 435 0.54 -22.86 7.79
N SER A 436 1.33 -23.91 7.64
CA SER A 436 1.00 -25.09 6.84
C SER A 436 -0.28 -25.79 7.30
N SER A 437 -0.54 -25.86 8.60
CA SER A 437 -1.72 -26.51 9.19
C SER A 437 -3.00 -25.80 8.80
N LEU A 438 -2.98 -24.47 8.80
CA LEU A 438 -4.12 -23.68 8.32
C LEU A 438 -4.27 -23.78 6.80
N ALA A 439 -3.16 -23.84 6.04
CA ALA A 439 -3.23 -24.06 4.60
C ALA A 439 -3.89 -25.40 4.26
N VAL A 440 -3.52 -26.48 4.97
CA VAL A 440 -4.17 -27.80 4.87
C VAL A 440 -5.66 -27.69 5.21
N ALA A 441 -6.00 -27.06 6.33
CA ALA A 441 -7.41 -26.87 6.73
C ALA A 441 -8.24 -26.16 5.66
N ILE A 442 -7.72 -25.07 5.09
CA ILE A 442 -8.39 -24.30 4.04
C ILE A 442 -8.61 -25.15 2.80
N VAL A 443 -7.60 -25.91 2.35
CA VAL A 443 -7.71 -26.78 1.18
C VAL A 443 -8.75 -27.88 1.41
N LEU A 444 -8.70 -28.57 2.55
CA LEU A 444 -9.64 -29.64 2.89
C LEU A 444 -11.09 -29.13 2.94
N ASN A 445 -11.31 -27.92 3.49
CA ASN A 445 -12.64 -27.31 3.57
C ASN A 445 -13.09 -26.64 2.25
N SER A 446 -12.18 -26.45 1.29
CA SER A 446 -12.51 -25.95 -0.05
C SER A 446 -13.01 -27.06 -0.99
N ILE A 447 -12.76 -28.32 -0.66
CA ILE A 447 -13.21 -29.46 -1.46
C ILE A 447 -14.74 -29.62 -1.31
N PRO A 448 -15.51 -29.68 -2.41
CA PRO A 448 -16.96 -29.85 -2.35
C PRO A 448 -17.38 -31.08 -1.54
N LYS A 449 -18.41 -30.94 -0.70
CA LYS A 449 -18.97 -32.05 0.08
C LYS A 449 -19.46 -33.17 -0.85
N GLY A 450 -19.16 -34.42 -0.49
CA GLY A 450 -19.50 -35.59 -1.29
C GLY A 450 -18.48 -35.95 -2.39
N THR A 451 -17.34 -35.25 -2.46
CA THR A 451 -16.24 -35.63 -3.36
C THR A 451 -15.68 -37.00 -2.96
N THR A 452 -15.70 -37.95 -3.90
CA THR A 452 -15.19 -39.32 -3.69
C THR A 452 -13.77 -39.52 -4.18
N GLY A 453 -13.27 -38.64 -5.06
CA GLY A 453 -11.88 -38.69 -5.52
C GLY A 453 -11.36 -37.39 -6.10
N VAL A 454 -10.06 -37.16 -5.92
CA VAL A 454 -9.32 -35.96 -6.34
C VAL A 454 -8.06 -36.34 -7.13
N LEU A 455 -7.59 -35.44 -7.98
CA LEU A 455 -6.27 -35.56 -8.62
C LEU A 455 -5.26 -34.64 -7.91
N LEU A 456 -4.08 -35.17 -7.55
CA LEU A 456 -2.97 -34.38 -7.01
C LEU A 456 -1.93 -34.06 -8.10
N ARG A 457 -1.61 -32.77 -8.26
CA ARG A 457 -0.57 -32.24 -9.16
C ARG A 457 0.33 -31.25 -8.43
N GLY A 458 1.58 -31.10 -8.91
CA GLY A 458 2.60 -30.25 -8.28
C GLY A 458 3.59 -31.02 -7.41
N ASN A 459 4.47 -30.29 -6.73
CA ASN A 459 5.54 -30.82 -5.90
C ASN A 459 5.00 -31.41 -4.58
N LEU A 460 5.69 -32.44 -4.08
CA LEU A 460 5.37 -33.06 -2.80
C LEU A 460 6.12 -32.37 -1.68
N ASN A 461 5.42 -31.51 -0.95
CA ASN A 461 5.86 -30.85 0.28
C ASN A 461 5.01 -31.32 1.47
N LYS A 462 5.31 -30.85 2.68
CA LYS A 462 4.57 -31.27 3.89
C LYS A 462 3.07 -30.95 3.86
N VAL A 463 2.67 -29.85 3.22
CA VAL A 463 1.25 -29.49 3.02
C VAL A 463 0.58 -30.53 2.12
N ALA A 464 1.20 -30.90 1.00
CA ALA A 464 0.72 -31.95 0.11
C ALA A 464 0.59 -33.28 0.85
N HIS A 465 1.63 -33.72 1.58
CA HIS A 465 1.60 -34.96 2.35
C HIS A 465 0.43 -34.98 3.35
N SER A 466 0.24 -33.89 4.09
CA SER A 466 -0.81 -33.76 5.10
C SER A 466 -2.22 -33.76 4.48
N ILE A 467 -2.41 -33.10 3.34
CA ILE A 467 -3.69 -33.13 2.60
C ILE A 467 -4.00 -34.55 2.14
N VAL A 468 -3.03 -35.24 1.53
CA VAL A 468 -3.22 -36.62 1.04
C VAL A 468 -3.60 -37.54 2.19
N PHE A 469 -2.87 -37.47 3.31
CA PHE A 469 -3.16 -38.28 4.49
C PHE A 469 -4.58 -38.02 5.03
N ALA A 470 -4.95 -36.74 5.22
CA ALA A 470 -6.26 -36.38 5.73
C ALA A 470 -7.41 -36.80 4.80
N LEU A 471 -7.22 -36.74 3.48
CA LEU A 471 -8.19 -37.21 2.50
C LEU A 471 -8.34 -38.73 2.49
N CYS A 472 -7.22 -39.46 2.54
CA CYS A 472 -7.25 -40.91 2.64
C CYS A 472 -7.96 -41.39 3.91
N GLN A 473 -7.75 -40.73 5.06
CA GLN A 473 -8.49 -41.03 6.29
C GLN A 473 -9.99 -40.77 6.19
N LYS A 474 -10.39 -39.77 5.40
CA LYS A 474 -11.80 -39.46 5.11
C LYS A 474 -12.43 -40.37 4.03
N GLY A 475 -11.70 -41.38 3.54
CA GLY A 475 -12.18 -42.29 2.51
C GLY A 475 -12.22 -41.70 1.10
N VAL A 476 -11.54 -40.57 0.86
CA VAL A 476 -11.47 -39.92 -0.45
C VAL A 476 -10.30 -40.49 -1.24
N GLN A 477 -10.54 -40.93 -2.47
CA GLN A 477 -9.50 -41.45 -3.34
C GLN A 477 -8.59 -40.33 -3.84
N VAL A 478 -7.28 -40.48 -3.66
CA VAL A 478 -6.27 -39.52 -4.14
C VAL A 478 -5.51 -40.16 -5.31
N THR A 479 -5.76 -39.63 -6.51
CA THR A 479 -5.10 -40.09 -7.74
C THR A 479 -3.81 -39.31 -8.00
N ILE A 480 -2.72 -40.03 -8.26
CA ILE A 480 -1.40 -39.47 -8.55
C ILE A 480 -0.91 -39.99 -9.91
N PRO A 481 -0.65 -39.10 -10.88
CA PRO A 481 -0.26 -39.51 -12.23
C PRO A 481 1.23 -39.80 -12.40
N SER A 482 2.05 -39.50 -11.39
CA SER A 482 3.49 -39.77 -11.39
C SER A 482 3.81 -40.96 -10.49
N GLU A 483 4.35 -42.03 -11.08
CA GLU A 483 4.73 -43.26 -10.38
C GLU A 483 5.73 -42.99 -9.25
N TYR A 484 6.75 -42.18 -9.53
CA TYR A 484 7.74 -41.76 -8.53
C TYR A 484 7.09 -41.06 -7.32
N LYS A 485 6.16 -40.12 -7.57
CA LYS A 485 5.46 -39.39 -6.50
C LYS A 485 4.50 -40.30 -5.73
N TYR A 486 3.83 -41.21 -6.42
CA TYR A 486 2.96 -42.21 -5.81
C TYR A 486 3.74 -43.13 -4.86
N GLU A 487 4.86 -43.71 -5.31
CA GLU A 487 5.67 -44.59 -4.46
C GLU A 487 6.24 -43.83 -3.24
N LYS A 488 6.69 -42.59 -3.43
CA LYS A 488 7.15 -41.74 -2.32
C LYS A 488 6.04 -41.50 -1.29
N LEU A 489 4.83 -41.18 -1.75
CA LEU A 489 3.68 -40.97 -0.88
C LEU A 489 3.24 -42.26 -0.18
N LYS A 490 3.24 -43.39 -0.88
CA LYS A 490 2.91 -44.70 -0.33
C LYS A 490 3.87 -45.15 0.78
N LEU A 491 5.16 -44.79 0.66
CA LEU A 491 6.16 -45.05 1.71
C LEU A 491 5.96 -44.18 2.95
N MET A 492 5.45 -42.96 2.78
CA MET A 492 5.19 -42.00 3.87
C MET A 492 3.80 -42.19 4.49
N ALA A 493 2.85 -42.72 3.73
CA ALA A 493 1.50 -42.99 4.15
C ALA A 493 1.43 -44.29 4.97
N GLY A 494 0.75 -44.26 6.11
CA GLY A 494 0.51 -45.45 6.92
C GLY A 494 -0.36 -46.49 6.19
N PRO A 495 -0.40 -47.75 6.67
CA PRO A 495 -1.12 -48.85 6.03
C PRO A 495 -2.61 -48.55 5.77
N GLU A 496 -3.25 -47.77 6.64
CA GLU A 496 -4.66 -47.37 6.50
C GLU A 496 -4.90 -46.39 5.33
N SER A 497 -3.91 -45.58 4.98
CA SER A 497 -4.02 -44.58 3.90
C SER A 497 -3.77 -45.17 2.51
N ASN A 498 -3.15 -46.35 2.43
CA ASN A 498 -2.75 -46.99 1.17
C ASN A 498 -3.93 -47.44 0.32
N ASN A 499 -5.09 -47.75 0.93
CA ASN A 499 -6.26 -48.22 0.19
C ASN A 499 -6.91 -47.11 -0.67
N ASN A 500 -6.70 -45.85 -0.31
CA ASN A 500 -7.30 -44.69 -0.98
C ASN A 500 -6.30 -43.94 -1.87
N LEU A 501 -5.03 -44.34 -1.88
CA LEU A 501 -4.00 -43.79 -2.75
C LEU A 501 -3.96 -44.58 -4.07
N VAL A 502 -4.12 -43.91 -5.21
CA VAL A 502 -4.18 -44.60 -6.52
C VAL A 502 -3.17 -44.02 -7.49
N TYR A 503 -2.32 -44.87 -8.03
CA TYR A 503 -1.53 -44.55 -9.21
C TYR A 503 -2.41 -44.71 -10.46
N SER A 504 -2.61 -43.63 -11.20
CA SER A 504 -3.29 -43.68 -12.49
C SER A 504 -2.87 -42.51 -13.36
N LYS A 505 -2.60 -42.79 -14.64
CA LYS A 505 -2.39 -41.75 -15.65
C LYS A 505 -3.69 -41.03 -16.04
N SER A 506 -4.85 -41.51 -15.58
CA SER A 506 -6.13 -40.87 -15.80
C SER A 506 -6.19 -39.50 -15.12
N ILE A 507 -6.68 -38.52 -15.86
CA ILE A 507 -6.88 -37.14 -15.40
C ILE A 507 -8.37 -36.79 -15.32
N ALA A 508 -9.24 -37.79 -15.28
CA ALA A 508 -10.69 -37.63 -15.41
C ALA A 508 -11.39 -37.00 -14.18
N HIS A 509 -10.70 -36.81 -13.06
CA HIS A 509 -11.28 -36.20 -11.87
C HIS A 509 -11.67 -34.74 -12.13
N LYS A 510 -12.80 -34.30 -11.55
CA LYS A 510 -13.23 -32.89 -11.61
C LYS A 510 -12.54 -32.00 -10.59
N ILE A 511 -12.02 -32.56 -9.50
CA ILE A 511 -11.36 -31.79 -8.43
C ILE A 511 -9.86 -32.02 -8.51
N TRP A 512 -9.10 -30.94 -8.72
CA TRP A 512 -7.66 -30.96 -8.88
C TRP A 512 -7.00 -30.16 -7.76
N LEU A 513 -6.21 -30.85 -6.95
CA LEU A 513 -5.33 -30.23 -5.97
C LEU A 513 -4.02 -29.87 -6.66
N VAL A 514 -3.71 -28.58 -6.74
CA VAL A 514 -2.57 -28.08 -7.51
C VAL A 514 -1.56 -27.36 -6.61
N GLY A 515 -0.31 -27.82 -6.64
CA GLY A 515 0.80 -27.17 -5.97
C GLY A 515 1.81 -26.60 -6.95
N ASP A 516 2.85 -25.96 -6.41
CA ASP A 516 3.97 -25.45 -7.19
C ASP A 516 4.57 -26.56 -8.07
N GLY A 517 4.92 -26.23 -9.31
CA GLY A 517 5.43 -27.21 -10.28
C GLY A 517 4.36 -27.95 -11.09
N SER A 518 3.07 -27.62 -10.96
CA SER A 518 2.07 -27.98 -11.98
C SER A 518 2.35 -27.25 -13.28
N THR A 519 2.28 -27.93 -14.43
CA THR A 519 2.58 -27.33 -15.73
C THR A 519 1.35 -26.71 -16.39
N GLU A 520 1.57 -25.80 -17.35
CA GLU A 520 0.51 -25.26 -18.20
C GLU A 520 -0.19 -26.37 -19.01
N GLU A 521 0.59 -27.35 -19.47
CA GLU A 521 0.09 -28.54 -20.17
C GLU A 521 -0.85 -29.39 -19.30
N ASP A 522 -0.53 -29.57 -18.00
CA ASP A 522 -1.39 -30.29 -17.06
C ASP A 522 -2.78 -29.62 -17.01
N GLN A 523 -2.82 -28.30 -17.00
CA GLN A 523 -4.05 -27.53 -16.92
C GLN A 523 -4.85 -27.54 -18.24
N LEU A 524 -4.17 -27.43 -19.39
CA LEU A 524 -4.82 -27.48 -20.70
C LEU A 524 -5.53 -28.81 -20.93
N ASN A 525 -4.95 -29.91 -20.42
CA ASN A 525 -5.52 -31.25 -20.53
C ASN A 525 -6.63 -31.57 -19.52
N ALA A 526 -6.94 -30.67 -18.57
CA ALA A 526 -7.95 -30.93 -17.56
C ALA A 526 -9.37 -31.09 -18.16
N PRO A 527 -10.25 -31.90 -17.56
CA PRO A 527 -11.65 -31.97 -18.00
C PRO A 527 -12.36 -30.61 -17.94
N LYS A 528 -13.35 -30.39 -18.80
CA LYS A 528 -14.21 -29.20 -18.71
C LYS A 528 -14.94 -29.15 -17.36
N GLY A 529 -15.01 -27.96 -16.75
CA GLY A 529 -15.62 -27.75 -15.44
C GLY A 529 -14.76 -28.27 -14.29
N THR A 530 -13.45 -28.45 -14.50
CA THR A 530 -12.51 -28.79 -13.42
C THR A 530 -12.44 -27.65 -12.40
N ILE A 531 -12.38 -28.02 -11.13
CA ILE A 531 -12.16 -27.12 -10.01
C ILE A 531 -10.71 -27.28 -9.57
N PHE A 532 -9.91 -26.24 -9.79
CA PHE A 532 -8.53 -26.15 -9.33
C PHE A 532 -8.51 -25.56 -7.92
N ILE A 533 -8.02 -26.34 -6.96
CA ILE A 533 -7.83 -25.94 -5.57
C ILE A 533 -6.33 -25.89 -5.29
N PRO A 534 -5.72 -24.69 -5.27
CA PRO A 534 -4.30 -24.57 -5.00
C PRO A 534 -3.97 -24.89 -3.55
N PHE A 535 -2.87 -25.59 -3.33
CA PHE A 535 -2.24 -25.75 -2.01
C PHE A 535 -0.83 -25.14 -1.93
N GLY A 536 -0.34 -24.61 -3.05
CA GLY A 536 0.96 -23.91 -3.15
C GLY A 536 0.91 -22.46 -2.66
N GLN A 537 2.09 -21.85 -2.58
CA GLN A 537 2.26 -20.46 -2.14
C GLN A 537 1.91 -19.46 -3.25
N PHE A 538 1.96 -19.86 -4.53
CA PHE A 538 1.69 -19.01 -5.68
C PHE A 538 0.45 -19.49 -6.45
N PRO A 539 -0.33 -18.57 -7.05
CA PRO A 539 -1.53 -18.94 -7.78
C PRO A 539 -1.13 -19.64 -9.09
N PRO A 540 -1.86 -20.69 -9.49
CA PRO A 540 -1.68 -21.25 -10.83
C PRO A 540 -2.19 -20.26 -11.87
N LYS A 541 -1.50 -20.16 -13.00
CA LYS A 541 -1.99 -19.38 -14.15
C LYS A 541 -3.39 -19.84 -14.56
N LYS A 542 -4.26 -18.92 -14.97
CA LYS A 542 -5.63 -19.23 -15.41
C LYS A 542 -5.71 -19.32 -16.93
N LEU A 543 -5.48 -20.52 -17.49
CA LEU A 543 -5.45 -20.74 -18.95
C LEU A 543 -6.81 -21.13 -19.55
N ARG A 544 -7.79 -21.51 -18.73
CA ARG A 544 -9.08 -22.04 -19.21
C ARG A 544 -10.28 -21.34 -18.60
N ASN A 545 -11.12 -20.74 -19.43
CA ASN A 545 -12.33 -20.03 -18.97
C ASN A 545 -13.50 -20.96 -18.62
N ASP A 546 -13.40 -22.25 -18.94
CA ASP A 546 -14.43 -23.26 -18.67
C ASP A 546 -14.17 -24.08 -17.39
N CYS A 547 -13.23 -23.62 -16.55
CA CYS A 547 -12.83 -24.21 -15.28
C CYS A 547 -12.97 -23.18 -14.14
N LEU A 548 -13.07 -23.67 -12.90
CA LEU A 548 -13.11 -22.84 -11.70
C LEU A 548 -11.74 -22.85 -11.01
N TYR A 549 -11.27 -21.67 -10.61
CA TYR A 549 -9.99 -21.51 -9.91
C TYR A 549 -10.22 -20.92 -8.54
N HIS A 550 -9.89 -21.68 -7.50
CA HIS A 550 -9.79 -21.14 -6.15
C HIS A 550 -8.52 -20.30 -6.02
N ASN A 551 -8.52 -19.40 -5.04
CA ASN A 551 -7.31 -18.69 -4.64
C ASN A 551 -6.32 -19.64 -3.94
N THR A 552 -5.06 -19.21 -3.83
CA THR A 552 -4.11 -19.85 -2.90
C THR A 552 -4.68 -19.87 -1.48
N PRO A 553 -4.24 -20.79 -0.60
CA PRO A 553 -4.79 -20.91 0.75
C PRO A 553 -4.77 -19.56 1.49
N ALA A 554 -5.96 -19.00 1.71
CA ALA A 554 -6.17 -17.67 2.24
C ALA A 554 -7.60 -17.53 2.83
N MET A 555 -7.79 -16.54 3.69
CA MET A 555 -9.08 -16.26 4.33
C MET A 555 -9.39 -14.76 4.30
N LEU A 556 -10.69 -14.43 4.27
CA LEU A 556 -11.20 -13.08 4.49
C LEU A 556 -10.98 -12.68 5.95
N ALA A 557 -10.35 -11.54 6.17
CA ALA A 557 -10.18 -10.96 7.49
C ALA A 557 -11.50 -10.36 8.02
N PRO A 558 -11.80 -10.53 9.32
CA PRO A 558 -12.94 -9.87 9.96
C PRO A 558 -12.79 -8.35 9.95
N PHE A 559 -13.90 -7.61 10.06
CA PHE A 559 -13.87 -6.13 10.16
C PHE A 559 -13.19 -5.60 11.42
N SER A 560 -13.07 -6.41 12.46
CA SER A 560 -12.28 -6.09 13.66
C SER A 560 -10.78 -6.05 13.41
N LEU A 561 -10.29 -6.63 12.31
CA LEU A 561 -8.90 -6.45 11.85
C LEU A 561 -8.82 -5.15 11.05
N GLN A 562 -8.21 -4.15 11.66
CA GLN A 562 -8.16 -2.76 11.19
C GLN A 562 -6.80 -2.40 10.58
N ASN A 563 -6.75 -1.27 9.87
CA ASN A 563 -5.63 -0.84 9.03
C ASN A 563 -5.37 -1.79 7.86
N LEU A 564 -6.43 -2.25 7.19
CA LEU A 564 -6.30 -2.98 5.92
C LEU A 564 -6.63 -2.02 4.77
N ASP A 565 -5.58 -1.42 4.20
CA ASP A 565 -5.64 -0.43 3.12
C ASP A 565 -4.91 -0.88 1.83
N SER A 566 -4.37 -2.10 1.82
CA SER A 566 -3.63 -2.73 0.73
C SER A 566 -4.00 -4.22 0.59
N CYS A 567 -3.88 -4.74 -0.63
CA CYS A 567 -4.04 -6.16 -0.93
C CYS A 567 -2.74 -6.93 -0.67
N GLU A 568 -2.87 -8.16 -0.18
CA GLU A 568 -1.73 -9.05 -0.01
C GLU A 568 -1.44 -9.80 -1.33
N ASN A 569 -0.49 -9.29 -2.10
CA ASN A 569 -0.12 -9.85 -3.41
C ASN A 569 -1.34 -9.91 -4.35
N TRP A 570 -1.67 -11.09 -4.87
CA TRP A 570 -2.82 -11.36 -5.76
C TRP A 570 -4.14 -11.62 -5.02
N LEU A 571 -4.16 -11.56 -3.69
CA LEU A 571 -5.38 -11.82 -2.91
C LEU A 571 -6.34 -10.62 -3.01
N PRO A 572 -7.66 -10.87 -3.02
CA PRO A 572 -8.66 -9.80 -3.04
C PRO A 572 -8.59 -8.91 -1.79
N ARG A 573 -9.28 -7.77 -1.83
CA ARG A 573 -9.32 -6.83 -0.71
C ARG A 573 -9.74 -7.54 0.59
N ARG A 574 -9.01 -7.26 1.67
CA ARG A 574 -9.14 -7.88 3.00
C ARG A 574 -8.87 -9.38 3.09
N ALA A 575 -8.39 -10.03 2.03
CA ALA A 575 -7.96 -11.43 2.10
C ALA A 575 -6.49 -11.53 2.49
N LEU A 576 -6.19 -12.46 3.40
CA LEU A 576 -4.85 -12.69 3.96
C LEU A 576 -4.42 -14.13 3.71
N SER A 577 -3.12 -14.36 3.44
CA SER A 577 -2.60 -15.72 3.23
C SER A 577 -2.75 -16.58 4.48
N ALA A 578 -2.82 -17.90 4.29
CA ALA A 578 -2.86 -18.86 5.39
C ALA A 578 -1.68 -18.67 6.37
N ALA A 579 -0.47 -18.39 5.86
CA ALA A 579 0.70 -18.12 6.68
C ALA A 579 0.50 -16.91 7.60
N ARG A 580 -0.02 -15.80 7.06
CA ARG A 580 -0.30 -14.60 7.85
C ARG A 580 -1.41 -14.83 8.87
N VAL A 581 -2.52 -15.45 8.47
CA VAL A 581 -3.65 -15.75 9.37
C VAL A 581 -3.21 -16.70 10.49
N ALA A 582 -2.42 -17.73 10.19
CA ALA A 582 -1.87 -18.63 11.18
C ALA A 582 -1.02 -17.87 12.22
N GLY A 583 -0.13 -16.98 11.78
CA GLY A 583 0.64 -16.12 12.70
C GLY A 583 -0.25 -15.32 13.66
N VAL A 584 -1.35 -14.75 13.15
CA VAL A 584 -2.35 -14.03 13.97
C VAL A 584 -3.03 -14.97 14.97
N LEU A 585 -3.45 -16.17 14.52
CA LEU A 585 -4.15 -17.14 15.36
C LEU A 585 -3.28 -17.68 16.49
N HIS A 586 -2.02 -18.03 16.20
CA HIS A 586 -1.05 -18.41 17.23
C HIS A 586 -0.84 -17.28 18.25
N GLY A 587 -0.79 -16.02 17.78
CA GLY A 587 -0.64 -14.85 18.64
C GLY A 587 -1.85 -14.58 19.55
N ILE A 588 -3.08 -14.72 19.04
CA ILE A 588 -4.30 -14.39 19.79
C ILE A 588 -4.72 -15.52 20.73
N GLU A 589 -4.53 -16.77 20.33
CA GLU A 589 -4.78 -17.94 21.18
C GLU A 589 -3.63 -18.22 22.16
N GLY A 590 -2.48 -17.55 21.98
CA GLY A 590 -1.31 -17.70 22.86
C GLY A 590 -0.69 -19.09 22.80
N TRP A 591 -0.72 -19.74 21.62
CA TRP A 591 -0.12 -21.06 21.46
C TRP A 591 1.40 -20.96 21.51
N ASN A 592 1.99 -21.56 22.54
CA ASN A 592 3.44 -21.54 22.74
C ASN A 592 4.14 -22.72 22.04
N VAL A 593 3.91 -22.86 20.74
CA VAL A 593 4.49 -23.90 19.89
C VAL A 593 5.07 -23.28 18.63
N ASN A 594 6.13 -23.87 18.09
CA ASN A 594 6.56 -23.56 16.74
C ASN A 594 5.77 -24.41 15.75
N GLU A 595 5.56 -23.89 14.55
CA GLU A 595 5.03 -24.62 13.41
C GLU A 595 6.03 -24.44 12.27
N CYS A 596 7.04 -25.32 12.23
CA CYS A 596 8.18 -25.26 11.33
C CYS A 596 8.70 -26.68 11.02
N GLY A 597 9.61 -26.82 10.06
CA GLY A 597 10.10 -28.15 9.69
C GLY A 597 8.99 -29.02 9.11
N GLU A 598 9.00 -30.30 9.47
CA GLU A 598 7.92 -31.26 9.15
C GLU A 598 6.82 -31.31 10.21
N GLU A 599 6.95 -30.55 11.32
CA GLU A 599 5.92 -30.50 12.35
C GLU A 599 4.68 -29.78 11.83
N MET A 600 3.52 -30.38 12.12
CA MET A 600 2.20 -29.83 11.84
C MET A 600 1.52 -29.54 13.17
N PHE A 601 0.85 -28.40 13.25
CA PHE A 601 -0.08 -28.11 14.32
C PHE A 601 -1.42 -28.84 14.06
N ASP A 602 -2.32 -28.79 15.03
CA ASP A 602 -3.64 -29.39 14.91
C ASP A 602 -4.51 -28.63 13.88
N VAL A 603 -4.78 -29.32 12.76
CA VAL A 603 -5.51 -28.81 11.59
C VAL A 603 -6.95 -28.43 11.94
N ASP A 604 -7.63 -29.24 12.74
CA ASP A 604 -9.02 -28.96 13.12
C ASP A 604 -9.07 -27.81 14.14
N LYS A 605 -8.16 -27.80 15.11
CA LYS A 605 -8.06 -26.72 16.10
C LYS A 605 -7.75 -25.36 15.47
N VAL A 606 -6.82 -25.29 14.52
CA VAL A 606 -6.51 -24.01 13.84
C VAL A 606 -7.66 -23.55 12.96
N TRP A 607 -8.38 -24.48 12.32
CA TRP A 607 -9.58 -24.17 11.56
C TRP A 607 -10.69 -23.59 12.44
N GLU A 608 -11.03 -24.26 13.54
CA GLU A 608 -12.04 -23.78 14.48
C GLU A 608 -11.67 -22.41 15.07
N ALA A 609 -10.41 -22.22 15.44
CA ALA A 609 -9.92 -20.93 15.93
C ALA A 609 -10.05 -19.82 14.86
N SER A 610 -9.77 -20.13 13.59
CA SER A 610 -9.93 -19.16 12.50
C SER A 610 -11.36 -18.66 12.38
N LEU A 611 -12.35 -19.56 12.42
CA LEU A 611 -13.76 -19.23 12.33
C LEU A 611 -14.25 -18.50 13.58
N LYS A 612 -13.81 -18.93 14.77
CA LYS A 612 -14.11 -18.29 16.07
C LYS A 612 -13.69 -16.82 16.09
N HIS A 613 -12.54 -16.49 15.50
CA HIS A 613 -12.04 -15.12 15.40
C HIS A 613 -12.58 -14.36 14.18
N GLY A 614 -13.57 -14.92 13.47
CA GLY A 614 -14.29 -14.25 12.40
C GLY A 614 -13.60 -14.26 11.04
N PHE A 615 -12.48 -14.98 10.89
CA PHE A 615 -11.92 -15.26 9.57
C PHE A 615 -12.88 -16.16 8.80
N ARG A 616 -13.00 -15.94 7.48
CA ARG A 616 -13.92 -16.71 6.63
C ARG A 616 -13.21 -17.28 5.41
N PRO A 617 -13.60 -18.49 4.95
CA PRO A 617 -13.10 -19.01 3.69
C PRO A 617 -13.42 -18.06 2.54
N LEU A 618 -12.53 -17.98 1.55
CA LEU A 618 -12.79 -17.22 0.33
C LEU A 618 -13.81 -17.97 -0.54
N ASP A 619 -14.81 -17.25 -1.05
CA ASP A 619 -15.70 -17.81 -2.06
C ASP A 619 -14.99 -17.78 -3.42
N PRO A 620 -14.90 -18.90 -4.14
CA PRO A 620 -14.31 -18.95 -5.49
C PRO A 620 -14.98 -18.01 -6.49
N SER A 621 -16.24 -17.61 -6.22
CA SER A 621 -17.03 -16.73 -7.05
C SER A 621 -17.02 -15.26 -6.59
N SER A 622 -16.52 -14.96 -5.38
CA SER A 622 -16.42 -13.58 -4.90
C SER A 622 -15.20 -12.89 -5.48
N ILE A 623 -15.34 -12.32 -6.68
CA ILE A 623 -14.47 -11.25 -7.14
C ILE A 623 -14.99 -9.96 -6.47
N LEU A 624 -14.61 -9.75 -5.21
CA LEU A 624 -14.84 -8.45 -4.56
C LEU A 624 -13.78 -7.50 -5.10
N TYR A 625 -14.17 -6.66 -6.06
CA TYR A 625 -13.40 -5.51 -6.54
C TYR A 625 -13.27 -4.43 -5.47
#